data_AF-A0AAW5UQZ7-F1
#
_entry.id   AF-A0AAW5UQZ7-F1
#
_cell.length_a   1.000
_cell.length_b   1.000
_cell.length_c   1.000
_cell.angle_alpha   90.00
_cell.angle_beta   90.00
_cell.angle_gamma   90.00
#
_symmetry.space_group_name_H-M   'P 1'
#
loop_
_entity.id
_entity.type
_entity.pdbx_description
1 polymer ?
#
loop_
_entity_poly.entity_id
_entity_poly.type
_entity_poly.pdbx_seq_one_letter_code
_entity_poly.pdbx_strand_id
1 'polypeptide(L)'
;MIENKSKMLQPDEIKEIPYGVSDFTVMRDENLYYVDKSMYIPTLENEGRFLFFIRPRRFGKSLFISMLKSYYDCNTTPEQFNRWFGDLWIGQHPTRWQGKYQILHLDFSSVGGKIEDVEVEFDRYCRVKFDSFVDIYRDHYSPEFIQKVYEAPTANTKLILINDESQKLGLQNYLIIDEYDNFTNTILNEKGEDVYHAITHADGFYRDVFKKFKGTFTRIFMTGVSPVTLDDVTSGFNIGWHISTKKAFNQMLGFSQEDVRKMFTYFKSMGKLAADCNIEWMINDMKPWYDNYCFAEGALNTQSKVFNCDMVVYYLRNYINEGKAPKEMIDRNTRTDYSKMKKLIQLDKLDGDRKSIIKTIAETGEIVAHLEESFSAYQLTDPNIFPSLLFYYGMLTIKGTRGDRMVLGIPNNNVRKQYYDYLKEMFEEKLPIDTSKLDDCFYDMAYEGKWQEGLTFLAESYAKVSSVRDGIEGERNIQGFFMAYLNLCNYYITAPELELNHGFCDFFLLPNLAHYAVKHSYIIELKVLPKKDFSALCEDRKTTKAEAQWNEAVAQIHRYAEAPRVKALRQDTLLHKIVMQFEGWKLKKIEEVE
;
A
#
# COMPACT_ATOMS: atom_id res chain seq x y z
N MET A 1 -46.99 -2.84 5.57
CA MET A 1 -46.74 -1.61 6.34
C MET A 1 -45.66 -1.91 7.35
N ILE A 2 -44.41 -1.70 6.96
CA ILE A 2 -43.26 -1.74 7.87
C ILE A 2 -43.03 -0.27 8.22
N GLU A 3 -43.26 0.09 9.49
CA GLU A 3 -43.05 1.45 9.97
C GLU A 3 -41.58 1.83 9.77
N ASN A 4 -41.34 2.71 8.79
CA ASN A 4 -40.10 3.44 8.64
C ASN A 4 -40.05 4.49 9.77
N LYS A 5 -39.60 4.06 10.97
CA LYS A 5 -39.19 5.02 11.99
C LYS A 5 -37.85 5.59 11.56
N SER A 6 -37.89 6.76 10.93
CA SER A 6 -36.76 7.67 10.86
C SER A 6 -36.26 7.91 12.30
N LYS A 7 -35.21 7.18 12.70
CA LYS A 7 -34.39 7.59 13.84
C LYS A 7 -33.75 8.91 13.43
N MET A 8 -34.35 10.02 13.85
CA MET A 8 -33.59 11.26 13.96
C MET A 8 -32.44 10.97 14.91
N LEU A 9 -31.22 10.92 14.38
CA LEU A 9 -30.00 10.76 15.15
C LEU A 9 -29.99 11.82 16.26
N GLN A 10 -29.94 11.38 17.51
CA GLN A 10 -29.73 12.30 18.62
C GLN A 10 -28.27 12.76 18.56
N PRO A 11 -27.97 14.06 18.66
CA PRO A 11 -26.61 14.61 18.65
C PRO A 11 -25.66 14.01 19.71
N ASP A 12 -26.21 13.31 20.71
CA ASP A 12 -25.51 12.73 21.85
C ASP A 12 -25.20 11.22 21.71
N GLU A 13 -25.57 10.57 20.59
CA GLU A 13 -25.29 9.14 20.38
C GLU A 13 -23.81 8.93 19.98
N ILE A 14 -23.14 8.00 20.67
CA ILE A 14 -21.71 7.72 20.45
C ILE A 14 -21.51 7.22 19.01
N LYS A 15 -20.59 7.85 18.27
CA LYS A 15 -20.28 7.45 16.90
C LYS A 15 -19.72 6.03 16.87
N GLU A 16 -20.12 5.25 15.88
CA GLU A 16 -19.62 3.88 15.69
C GLU A 16 -18.35 3.85 14.82
N ILE A 17 -17.65 2.71 14.86
CA ILE A 17 -16.40 2.52 14.10
C ILE A 17 -16.72 2.20 12.64
N PRO A 18 -16.18 2.94 11.66
CA PRO A 18 -16.52 2.81 10.24
C PRO A 18 -15.78 1.65 9.52
N TYR A 19 -15.76 0.45 10.09
CA TYR A 19 -15.00 -0.66 9.50
C TYR A 19 -15.70 -1.23 8.25
N GLY A 20 -15.05 -1.12 7.08
CA GLY A 20 -15.56 -1.64 5.81
C GLY A 20 -16.63 -0.77 5.12
N VAL A 21 -16.92 0.41 5.64
CA VAL A 21 -17.89 1.34 5.05
C VAL A 21 -17.20 2.29 4.07
N SER A 22 -17.69 2.35 2.84
CA SER A 22 -17.14 3.17 1.75
C SER A 22 -18.11 4.21 1.20
N ASP A 23 -19.33 4.30 1.74
CA ASP A 23 -20.31 5.31 1.35
C ASP A 23 -20.37 6.44 2.39
N PHE A 24 -20.17 7.67 1.94
CA PHE A 24 -20.14 8.85 2.78
C PHE A 24 -21.52 9.13 3.38
N THR A 25 -22.59 9.05 2.60
CA THR A 25 -23.95 9.33 3.10
C THR A 25 -24.35 8.34 4.18
N VAL A 26 -23.99 7.06 4.02
CA VAL A 26 -24.19 6.03 5.05
C VAL A 26 -23.39 6.37 6.31
N MET A 27 -22.11 6.76 6.18
CA MET A 27 -21.33 7.18 7.35
C MET A 27 -21.98 8.32 8.13
N ARG A 28 -22.61 9.28 7.44
CA ARG A 28 -23.28 10.41 8.09
C ARG A 28 -24.63 10.00 8.67
N ASP A 29 -25.44 9.26 7.92
CA ASP A 29 -26.81 8.88 8.29
C ASP A 29 -26.87 7.80 9.38
N GLU A 30 -25.83 6.98 9.52
CA GLU A 30 -25.69 5.97 10.57
C GLU A 30 -24.80 6.45 11.74
N ASN A 31 -24.40 7.72 11.76
CA ASN A 31 -23.55 8.32 12.80
C ASN A 31 -22.24 7.53 13.04
N LEU A 32 -21.57 7.15 11.96
CA LEU A 32 -20.24 6.56 12.02
C LEU A 32 -19.18 7.66 12.19
N TYR A 33 -18.05 7.33 12.83
CA TYR A 33 -16.96 8.29 12.96
C TYR A 33 -16.33 8.57 11.59
N TYR A 34 -16.33 9.84 11.17
CA TYR A 34 -15.78 10.28 9.89
C TYR A 34 -14.60 11.23 10.13
N VAL A 35 -13.47 10.94 9.46
CA VAL A 35 -12.33 11.87 9.40
C VAL A 35 -12.58 12.83 8.25
N ASP A 36 -12.83 14.09 8.59
CA ASP A 36 -13.14 15.12 7.61
C ASP A 36 -11.95 15.41 6.68
N LYS A 37 -12.15 15.17 5.38
CA LYS A 37 -11.21 15.51 4.29
C LYS A 37 -11.81 16.53 3.31
N SER A 38 -12.93 17.14 3.68
CA SER A 38 -13.68 18.03 2.79
C SER A 38 -12.97 19.35 2.51
N MET A 39 -11.97 19.74 3.32
CA MET A 39 -11.10 20.90 3.07
C MET A 39 -10.25 20.79 1.79
N TYR A 40 -10.14 19.60 1.20
CA TYR A 40 -9.44 19.42 -0.08
C TYR A 40 -10.31 19.73 -1.29
N ILE A 41 -11.63 19.90 -1.13
CA ILE A 41 -12.55 20.20 -2.24
C ILE A 41 -12.16 21.51 -2.95
N PRO A 42 -11.99 22.67 -2.28
CA PRO A 42 -11.59 23.89 -2.97
C PRO A 42 -10.20 23.78 -3.61
N THR A 43 -9.29 23.03 -2.97
CA THR A 43 -7.95 22.77 -3.52
C THR A 43 -8.04 22.00 -4.83
N LEU A 44 -8.88 20.96 -4.91
CA LEU A 44 -9.16 20.23 -6.15
C LEU A 44 -9.80 21.14 -7.21
N GLU A 45 -10.77 21.96 -6.81
CA GLU A 45 -11.47 22.86 -7.73
C GLU A 45 -10.52 23.86 -8.42
N ASN A 46 -9.45 24.25 -7.74
CA ASN A 46 -8.43 25.20 -8.20
C ASN A 46 -7.33 24.59 -9.07
N GLU A 47 -7.12 23.27 -9.02
CA GLU A 47 -6.10 22.61 -9.84
C GLU A 47 -6.50 22.52 -11.32
N GLY A 48 -7.76 22.20 -11.57
CA GLY A 48 -8.22 21.96 -12.92
C GLY A 48 -9.61 21.34 -12.97
N ARG A 49 -10.07 21.12 -14.20
CA ARG A 49 -11.37 20.48 -14.45
C ARG A 49 -11.25 18.98 -14.65
N PHE A 50 -10.07 18.50 -15.06
CA PHE A 50 -9.83 17.12 -15.43
C PHE A 50 -8.66 16.58 -14.62
N LEU A 51 -8.96 15.82 -13.57
CA LEU A 51 -7.99 15.43 -12.55
C LEU A 51 -7.84 13.92 -12.48
N PHE A 52 -6.58 13.49 -12.40
CA PHE A 52 -6.20 12.12 -12.10
C PHE A 52 -5.53 12.09 -10.74
N PHE A 53 -6.10 11.31 -9.82
CA PHE A 53 -5.56 11.15 -8.49
C PHE A 53 -5.52 9.67 -8.13
N ILE A 54 -4.34 9.13 -7.94
CA ILE A 54 -4.11 7.73 -7.61
C ILE A 54 -3.50 7.58 -6.23
N ARG A 55 -3.94 6.54 -5.54
CA ARG A 55 -3.43 6.14 -4.22
C ARG A 55 -3.49 4.63 -4.10
N PRO A 56 -2.65 4.04 -3.23
CA PRO A 56 -2.76 2.62 -2.91
C PRO A 56 -4.16 2.25 -2.40
N ARG A 57 -4.48 0.96 -2.40
CA ARG A 57 -5.77 0.48 -1.87
C ARG A 57 -5.90 0.78 -0.38
N ARG A 58 -7.15 0.85 0.09
CA ARG A 58 -7.49 1.06 1.51
C ARG A 58 -7.07 2.41 2.11
N PHE A 59 -6.80 3.42 1.27
CA PHE A 59 -6.56 4.82 1.68
C PHE A 59 -7.83 5.70 1.71
N GLY A 60 -9.02 5.14 1.45
CA GLY A 60 -10.29 5.87 1.52
C GLY A 60 -10.76 6.52 0.21
N LYS A 61 -10.28 6.05 -0.95
CA LYS A 61 -10.67 6.58 -2.28
C LYS A 61 -12.18 6.58 -2.51
N SER A 62 -12.83 5.43 -2.36
CA SER A 62 -14.27 5.30 -2.65
C SER A 62 -15.14 6.12 -1.69
N LEU A 63 -14.71 6.25 -0.42
CA LEU A 63 -15.36 7.15 0.55
C LEU A 63 -15.25 8.61 0.13
N PHE A 64 -14.08 9.03 -0.33
CA PHE A 64 -13.86 10.37 -0.87
C PHE A 64 -14.69 10.63 -2.13
N ILE A 65 -14.76 9.67 -3.05
CA ILE A 65 -15.66 9.74 -4.22
C ILE A 65 -17.11 9.91 -3.78
N SER A 66 -17.59 9.09 -2.84
CA SER A 66 -18.96 9.18 -2.33
C SER A 66 -19.23 10.58 -1.74
N MET A 67 -18.29 11.15 -0.99
CA MET A 67 -18.36 12.53 -0.51
C MET A 67 -18.45 13.55 -1.65
N LEU A 68 -17.60 13.44 -2.69
CA LEU A 68 -17.65 14.34 -3.85
C LEU A 68 -19.00 14.26 -4.57
N LYS A 69 -19.51 13.04 -4.78
CA LYS A 69 -20.84 12.83 -5.39
C LYS A 69 -21.90 13.60 -4.60
N SER A 70 -22.00 13.36 -3.29
CA SER A 70 -23.00 14.01 -2.44
C SER A 70 -22.85 15.53 -2.33
N TYR A 71 -21.62 16.05 -2.45
CA TYR A 71 -21.38 17.49 -2.36
C TYR A 71 -21.80 18.24 -3.63
N TYR A 72 -21.52 17.65 -4.80
CA TYR A 72 -21.70 18.30 -6.09
C TYR A 72 -23.07 18.03 -6.72
N ASP A 73 -23.77 16.96 -6.34
CA ASP A 73 -25.04 16.54 -6.92
C ASP A 73 -26.15 17.58 -6.74
N CYS A 74 -26.75 18.01 -7.86
CA CYS A 74 -27.83 18.99 -7.88
C CYS A 74 -29.14 18.49 -7.25
N ASN A 75 -29.31 17.19 -7.09
CA ASN A 75 -30.45 16.61 -6.38
C ASN A 75 -30.31 16.65 -4.85
N THR A 76 -29.14 17.05 -4.32
CA THR A 76 -28.93 17.15 -2.87
C THR A 76 -29.74 18.33 -2.30
N THR A 77 -30.72 18.04 -1.44
CA THR A 77 -31.54 19.08 -0.84
C THR A 77 -30.76 19.87 0.22
N PRO A 78 -31.17 21.11 0.59
CA PRO A 78 -30.56 21.85 1.68
C PRO A 78 -30.54 21.10 3.01
N GLU A 79 -31.59 20.32 3.30
CA GLU A 79 -31.68 19.49 4.51
C GLU A 79 -30.65 18.35 4.49
N GLN A 80 -30.52 17.66 3.34
CA GLN A 80 -29.51 16.63 3.14
C GLN A 80 -28.10 17.21 3.24
N PHE A 81 -27.86 18.36 2.59
CA PHE A 81 -26.57 19.05 2.66
C PHE A 81 -26.20 19.39 4.09
N ASN A 82 -27.10 20.01 4.85
CA ASN A 82 -26.85 20.37 6.24
C ASN A 82 -26.61 19.12 7.12
N ARG A 83 -27.40 18.06 6.91
CA ARG A 83 -27.24 16.78 7.63
C ARG A 83 -25.89 16.12 7.35
N TRP A 84 -25.44 16.13 6.10
CA TRP A 84 -24.20 15.44 5.72
C TRP A 84 -22.94 16.26 5.95
N PHE A 85 -23.00 17.58 5.71
CA PHE A 85 -21.84 18.45 5.68
C PHE A 85 -21.82 19.55 6.73
N GLY A 86 -22.92 19.86 7.43
CA GLY A 86 -23.06 21.08 8.23
C GLY A 86 -22.00 21.28 9.33
N ASP A 87 -21.51 20.20 9.93
CA ASP A 87 -20.43 20.17 10.91
C ASP A 87 -19.03 19.95 10.30
N LEU A 88 -18.95 19.64 9.00
CA LEU A 88 -17.69 19.46 8.27
C LEU A 88 -17.16 20.81 7.76
N TRP A 89 -15.86 20.84 7.45
CA TRP A 89 -15.18 22.02 6.96
C TRP A 89 -15.88 22.61 5.72
N ILE A 90 -16.25 21.79 4.74
CA ILE A 90 -16.89 22.28 3.51
C ILE A 90 -18.33 22.75 3.73
N GLY A 91 -19.05 22.24 4.73
CA GLY A 91 -20.39 22.75 5.04
C GLY A 91 -20.35 24.16 5.61
N GLN A 92 -19.27 24.49 6.33
CA GLN A 92 -18.99 25.84 6.84
C GLN A 92 -18.35 26.75 5.78
N HIS A 93 -17.77 26.17 4.72
CA HIS A 93 -17.07 26.88 3.65
C HIS A 93 -17.53 26.41 2.26
N PRO A 94 -18.84 26.46 1.94
CA PRO A 94 -19.34 25.95 0.67
C PRO A 94 -18.76 26.75 -0.49
N THR A 95 -18.40 26.02 -1.54
CA THR A 95 -17.90 26.58 -2.80
C THR A 95 -19.08 26.92 -3.71
N ARG A 96 -18.84 27.76 -4.73
CA ARG A 96 -19.85 28.10 -5.74
C ARG A 96 -20.38 26.90 -6.55
N TRP A 97 -19.71 25.75 -6.46
CA TRP A 97 -20.01 24.54 -7.20
C TRP A 97 -20.85 23.52 -6.40
N GLN A 98 -21.13 23.81 -5.13
CA GLN A 98 -22.02 23.00 -4.28
C GLN A 98 -23.38 22.78 -4.96
N GLY A 99 -23.78 21.52 -5.11
CA GLY A 99 -25.07 21.13 -5.69
C GLY A 99 -25.31 21.64 -7.12
N LYS A 100 -24.26 21.77 -7.96
CA LYS A 100 -24.38 22.33 -9.32
C LYS A 100 -24.34 21.31 -10.45
N TYR A 101 -24.02 20.05 -10.17
CA TYR A 101 -23.71 19.06 -11.20
C TYR A 101 -24.67 17.87 -11.19
N GLN A 102 -24.94 17.34 -12.37
CA GLN A 102 -25.44 15.98 -12.51
C GLN A 102 -24.22 15.03 -12.55
N ILE A 103 -24.21 14.02 -11.68
CA ILE A 103 -23.05 13.17 -11.45
C ILE A 103 -23.20 11.84 -12.19
N LEU A 104 -22.29 11.59 -13.13
CA LEU A 104 -22.11 10.28 -13.72
C LEU A 104 -20.96 9.57 -13.01
N HIS A 105 -21.26 8.49 -12.28
CA HIS A 105 -20.26 7.68 -11.60
C HIS A 105 -20.07 6.33 -12.31
N LEU A 106 -18.85 6.06 -12.75
CA LEU A 106 -18.46 4.79 -13.36
C LEU A 106 -17.39 4.09 -12.51
N ASP A 107 -17.70 2.91 -12.01
CA ASP A 107 -16.74 2.00 -11.39
C ASP A 107 -16.34 0.90 -12.40
N PHE A 108 -15.09 0.96 -12.88
CA PHE A 108 -14.62 0.03 -13.91
C PHE A 108 -14.30 -1.37 -13.37
N SER A 109 -14.23 -1.56 -12.05
CA SER A 109 -14.10 -2.90 -11.45
C SER A 109 -15.31 -3.81 -11.74
N SER A 110 -16.45 -3.21 -12.08
CA SER A 110 -17.66 -3.93 -12.48
C SER A 110 -17.59 -4.48 -13.91
N VAL A 111 -16.59 -4.07 -14.71
CA VAL A 111 -16.37 -4.54 -16.07
C VAL A 111 -15.41 -5.73 -15.99
N GLY A 112 -15.99 -6.93 -15.99
CA GLY A 112 -15.26 -8.20 -16.00
C GLY A 112 -15.24 -8.83 -17.39
N GLY A 113 -14.58 -9.98 -17.50
CA GLY A 113 -14.51 -10.76 -18.73
C GLY A 113 -13.08 -10.94 -19.22
N LYS A 114 -12.94 -11.64 -20.35
CA LYS A 114 -11.66 -11.73 -21.09
C LYS A 114 -11.43 -10.43 -21.85
N ILE A 115 -10.17 -10.15 -22.20
CA ILE A 115 -9.83 -8.96 -22.98
C ILE A 115 -10.57 -8.92 -24.35
N GLU A 116 -10.87 -10.09 -24.92
CA GLU A 116 -11.62 -10.23 -26.19
C GLU A 116 -13.05 -9.69 -26.12
N ASP A 117 -13.70 -9.79 -24.95
CA ASP A 117 -15.09 -9.38 -24.74
C ASP A 117 -15.20 -7.99 -24.08
N VAL A 118 -14.07 -7.38 -23.73
CA VAL A 118 -14.01 -6.19 -22.86
C VAL A 118 -14.80 -5.02 -23.43
N GLU A 119 -14.76 -4.81 -24.75
CA GLU A 119 -15.45 -3.70 -25.40
C GLU A 119 -16.97 -3.87 -25.33
N VAL A 120 -17.44 -5.11 -25.54
CA VAL A 120 -18.87 -5.47 -25.51
C VAL A 120 -19.40 -5.34 -24.08
N GLU A 121 -18.65 -5.87 -23.12
CA GLU A 121 -19.02 -5.79 -21.70
C GLU A 121 -18.99 -4.35 -21.19
N PHE A 122 -18.04 -3.54 -21.66
CA PHE A 122 -17.98 -2.12 -21.34
C PHE A 122 -19.15 -1.33 -21.93
N ASP A 123 -19.52 -1.55 -23.20
CA ASP A 123 -20.69 -0.91 -23.80
C ASP A 123 -21.97 -1.30 -23.05
N ARG A 124 -22.12 -2.59 -22.72
CA ARG A 124 -23.24 -3.10 -21.91
C ARG A 124 -23.31 -2.41 -20.55
N TYR A 125 -22.18 -2.34 -19.84
CA TYR A 125 -22.07 -1.67 -18.55
C TYR A 125 -22.45 -0.18 -18.66
N CYS A 126 -21.90 0.53 -19.64
CA CYS A 126 -22.17 1.95 -19.83
C CYS A 126 -23.63 2.21 -20.19
N ARG A 127 -24.27 1.37 -21.00
CA ARG A 127 -25.71 1.49 -21.31
C ARG A 127 -26.54 1.46 -20.03
N VAL A 128 -26.29 0.50 -19.14
CA VAL A 128 -26.97 0.40 -17.84
C VAL A 128 -26.72 1.65 -16.99
N LYS A 129 -25.48 2.15 -16.95
CA LYS A 129 -25.15 3.35 -16.16
C LYS A 129 -25.77 4.63 -16.71
N PHE A 130 -25.87 4.76 -18.03
CA PHE A 130 -26.48 5.93 -18.67
C PHE A 130 -28.01 5.92 -18.52
N ASP A 131 -28.64 4.74 -18.55
CA ASP A 131 -30.06 4.62 -18.22
C ASP A 131 -30.31 5.02 -16.77
N SER A 132 -29.51 4.49 -15.83
CA SER A 132 -29.59 4.85 -14.42
C SER A 132 -29.33 6.34 -14.17
N PHE A 133 -28.44 6.98 -14.93
CA PHE A 133 -28.18 8.42 -14.83
C PHE A 133 -29.43 9.23 -15.20
N VAL A 134 -30.08 8.90 -16.31
CA VAL A 134 -31.30 9.57 -16.74
C VAL A 134 -32.46 9.30 -15.76
N ASP A 135 -32.53 8.11 -15.17
CA ASP A 135 -33.50 7.81 -14.11
C ASP A 135 -33.31 8.67 -12.86
N ILE A 136 -32.07 8.85 -12.39
CA ILE A 136 -31.74 9.67 -11.21
C ILE A 136 -32.11 11.14 -11.45
N TYR A 137 -31.87 11.65 -12.65
CA TYR A 137 -32.11 13.04 -13.03
C TYR A 137 -33.39 13.24 -13.85
N ARG A 138 -34.33 12.29 -13.75
CA ARG A 138 -35.55 12.23 -14.56
C ARG A 138 -36.34 13.53 -14.59
N ASP A 139 -36.43 14.22 -13.47
CA ASP A 139 -37.20 15.47 -13.34
C ASP A 139 -36.61 16.64 -14.15
N HIS A 140 -35.36 16.53 -14.59
CA HIS A 140 -34.73 17.52 -15.47
C HIS A 140 -34.99 17.27 -16.95
N TYR A 141 -35.50 16.10 -17.33
CA TYR A 141 -35.63 15.68 -18.72
C TYR A 141 -37.09 15.42 -19.12
N SER A 142 -37.42 15.63 -20.39
CA SER A 142 -38.76 15.33 -20.89
C SER A 142 -38.97 13.80 -21.01
N PRO A 143 -40.20 13.29 -20.82
CA PRO A 143 -40.50 11.87 -21.02
C PRO A 143 -40.08 11.35 -22.40
N GLU A 144 -40.21 12.17 -23.45
CA GLU A 144 -39.81 11.83 -24.81
C GLU A 144 -38.29 11.67 -24.93
N PHE A 145 -37.51 12.54 -24.28
CA PHE A 145 -36.06 12.41 -24.25
C PHE A 145 -35.62 11.14 -23.54
N ILE A 146 -36.22 10.84 -22.38
CA ILE A 146 -35.90 9.63 -21.60
C ILE A 146 -36.14 8.38 -22.45
N GLN A 147 -37.29 8.31 -23.13
CA GLN A 147 -37.60 7.18 -24.02
C GLN A 147 -36.58 7.05 -25.16
N LYS A 148 -36.14 8.18 -25.73
CA LYS A 148 -35.10 8.21 -26.77
C LYS A 148 -33.76 7.66 -26.28
N VAL A 149 -33.39 7.90 -25.03
CA VAL A 149 -32.18 7.32 -24.43
C VAL A 149 -32.32 5.82 -24.24
N TYR A 150 -33.48 5.32 -23.81
CA TYR A 150 -33.71 3.87 -23.65
C TYR A 150 -33.63 3.11 -24.96
N GLU A 151 -34.16 3.68 -26.04
CA GLU A 151 -34.17 3.08 -27.37
C GLU A 151 -32.81 3.14 -28.08
N ALA A 152 -31.86 3.95 -27.60
CA ALA A 152 -30.56 4.11 -28.23
C ALA A 152 -29.73 2.80 -28.17
N PRO A 153 -29.16 2.36 -29.31
CA PRO A 153 -28.59 1.01 -29.43
C PRO A 153 -27.24 0.81 -28.75
N THR A 154 -26.45 1.88 -28.57
CA THR A 154 -25.09 1.83 -28.04
C THR A 154 -24.90 2.83 -26.90
N ALA A 155 -23.92 2.57 -26.03
CA ALA A 155 -23.54 3.51 -24.97
C ALA A 155 -23.13 4.87 -25.53
N ASN A 156 -22.39 4.86 -26.64
CA ASN A 156 -21.95 6.08 -27.30
C ASN A 156 -23.13 6.96 -27.76
N THR A 157 -24.15 6.36 -28.37
CA THR A 157 -25.35 7.11 -28.78
C THR A 157 -26.09 7.69 -27.57
N LYS A 158 -26.23 6.92 -26.48
CA LYS A 158 -26.82 7.41 -25.22
C LYS A 158 -26.06 8.61 -24.66
N LEU A 159 -24.73 8.53 -24.63
CA LEU A 159 -23.87 9.60 -24.13
C LEU A 159 -24.02 10.90 -24.94
N ILE A 160 -24.05 10.80 -26.28
CA ILE A 160 -24.27 11.95 -27.16
C ILE A 160 -25.63 12.60 -26.88
N LEU A 161 -26.70 11.79 -26.77
CA LEU A 161 -28.03 12.29 -26.46
C LEU A 161 -28.07 13.03 -25.12
N ILE A 162 -27.51 12.43 -24.07
CA ILE A 162 -27.43 13.04 -22.73
C ILE A 162 -26.67 14.35 -22.78
N ASN A 163 -25.53 14.39 -23.47
CA ASN A 163 -24.73 15.59 -23.57
C ASN A 163 -25.46 16.73 -24.29
N ASP A 164 -26.03 16.44 -25.47
CA ASP A 164 -26.73 17.45 -26.27
C ASP A 164 -27.92 18.03 -25.51
N GLU A 165 -28.68 17.18 -24.82
CA GLU A 165 -29.84 17.64 -24.05
C GLU A 165 -29.42 18.43 -22.80
N SER A 166 -28.37 17.96 -22.10
CA SER A 166 -27.82 18.69 -20.95
C SER A 166 -27.34 20.09 -21.37
N GLN A 167 -26.66 20.21 -22.52
CA GLN A 167 -26.22 21.50 -23.05
C GLN A 167 -27.38 22.43 -23.39
N LYS A 168 -28.45 21.91 -24.04
CA LYS A 168 -29.66 22.71 -24.34
C LYS A 168 -30.33 23.24 -23.08
N LEU A 169 -30.34 22.45 -22.01
CA LEU A 169 -30.96 22.80 -20.73
C LEU A 169 -30.02 23.59 -19.80
N GLY A 170 -28.76 23.81 -20.19
CA GLY A 170 -27.76 24.48 -19.36
C GLY A 170 -27.32 23.67 -18.14
N LEU A 171 -27.53 22.35 -18.16
CA LEU A 171 -27.15 21.42 -17.10
C LEU A 171 -25.66 21.09 -17.22
N GLN A 172 -24.98 21.01 -16.07
CA GLN A 172 -23.55 20.69 -16.02
C GLN A 172 -23.34 19.26 -15.55
N ASN A 173 -22.65 18.45 -16.37
CA ASN A 173 -22.34 17.07 -16.03
C ASN A 173 -20.93 16.94 -15.45
N TYR A 174 -20.78 16.13 -14.39
CA TYR A 174 -19.51 15.76 -13.77
C TYR A 174 -19.33 14.24 -13.83
N LEU A 175 -18.29 13.78 -14.54
CA LEU A 175 -17.89 12.38 -14.57
C LEU A 175 -16.91 12.05 -13.43
N ILE A 176 -17.21 11.00 -12.67
CA ILE A 176 -16.28 10.41 -11.71
C ILE A 176 -16.03 8.95 -12.11
N ILE A 177 -14.76 8.58 -12.25
CA ILE A 177 -14.35 7.20 -12.55
C ILE A 177 -13.53 6.62 -11.39
N ASP A 178 -13.99 5.50 -10.82
CA ASP A 178 -13.22 4.68 -9.87
C ASP A 178 -12.64 3.44 -10.57
N GLU A 179 -11.53 2.93 -10.04
CA GLU A 179 -10.75 1.80 -10.58
C GLU A 179 -10.51 1.91 -12.09
N TYR A 180 -10.16 3.11 -12.60
CA TYR A 180 -9.91 3.32 -14.04
C TYR A 180 -8.80 2.40 -14.60
N ASP A 181 -7.89 1.97 -13.74
CA ASP A 181 -6.81 1.03 -14.00
C ASP A 181 -7.24 -0.45 -13.86
N ASN A 182 -8.54 -0.73 -13.69
CA ASN A 182 -9.05 -2.11 -13.60
C ASN A 182 -8.62 -2.94 -14.80
N PHE A 183 -8.58 -2.33 -15.96
CA PHE A 183 -8.16 -3.00 -17.17
C PHE A 183 -6.69 -3.39 -17.20
N THR A 184 -5.82 -2.60 -16.58
CA THR A 184 -4.44 -3.03 -16.33
C THR A 184 -4.44 -4.33 -15.54
N ASN A 185 -5.35 -4.49 -14.57
CA ASN A 185 -5.47 -5.75 -13.84
C ASN A 185 -5.87 -6.91 -14.75
N THR A 186 -6.74 -6.69 -15.74
CA THR A 186 -7.11 -7.70 -16.75
C THR A 186 -5.91 -8.09 -17.59
N ILE A 187 -5.15 -7.13 -18.10
CA ILE A 187 -3.91 -7.39 -18.86
C ILE A 187 -2.90 -8.20 -18.03
N LEU A 188 -2.74 -7.84 -16.75
CA LEU A 188 -1.85 -8.55 -15.81
C LEU A 188 -2.30 -9.97 -15.45
N ASN A 189 -3.52 -10.37 -15.83
CA ASN A 189 -3.99 -11.74 -15.66
C ASN A 189 -3.65 -12.65 -16.85
N GLU A 190 -3.27 -12.09 -18.00
CA GLU A 190 -2.90 -12.85 -19.20
C GLU A 190 -1.48 -13.44 -19.10
N LYS A 191 -1.14 -14.43 -19.95
CA LYS A 191 0.16 -15.11 -19.94
C LYS A 191 0.75 -15.26 -21.33
N GLY A 192 2.08 -15.17 -21.44
CA GLY A 192 2.78 -15.44 -22.70
C GLY A 192 2.53 -14.36 -23.76
N GLU A 193 2.32 -14.75 -25.02
CA GLU A 193 2.05 -13.82 -26.12
C GLU A 193 0.71 -13.08 -25.97
N ASP A 194 -0.24 -13.68 -25.24
CA ASP A 194 -1.56 -13.09 -24.96
C ASP A 194 -1.46 -11.76 -24.19
N VAL A 195 -0.39 -11.56 -23.42
CA VAL A 195 -0.14 -10.29 -22.70
C VAL A 195 0.09 -9.15 -23.69
N TYR A 196 0.91 -9.36 -24.72
CA TYR A 196 1.20 -8.34 -25.73
C TYR A 196 -0.02 -8.06 -26.60
N HIS A 197 -0.77 -9.11 -26.97
CA HIS A 197 -2.02 -8.95 -27.68
C HIS A 197 -3.04 -8.16 -26.86
N ALA A 198 -3.18 -8.48 -25.57
CA ALA A 198 -4.04 -7.77 -24.64
C ALA A 198 -3.65 -6.29 -24.49
N ILE A 199 -2.35 -5.98 -24.38
CA ILE A 199 -1.84 -4.60 -24.32
C ILE A 199 -2.23 -3.82 -25.59
N THR A 200 -2.04 -4.39 -26.78
CA THR A 200 -2.34 -3.70 -28.05
C THR A 200 -3.82 -3.40 -28.23
N HIS A 201 -4.70 -4.35 -27.89
CA HIS A 201 -6.15 -4.19 -27.99
C HIS A 201 -6.67 -3.20 -26.95
N ALA A 202 -6.16 -3.30 -25.72
CA ALA A 202 -6.44 -2.39 -24.63
C ALA A 202 -6.18 -0.93 -25.01
N ASP A 203 -4.98 -0.61 -25.52
CA ASP A 203 -4.55 0.75 -25.83
C ASP A 203 -5.50 1.45 -26.83
N GLY A 204 -5.83 0.77 -27.94
CA GLY A 204 -6.77 1.28 -28.94
C GLY A 204 -8.16 1.56 -28.36
N PHE A 205 -8.69 0.61 -27.60
CA PHE A 205 -9.99 0.71 -26.94
C PHE A 205 -10.05 1.86 -25.92
N TYR A 206 -9.05 1.99 -25.02
CA TYR A 206 -9.03 3.04 -24.00
C TYR A 206 -9.04 4.42 -24.63
N ARG A 207 -8.15 4.65 -25.58
CA ARG A 207 -8.05 5.93 -26.25
C ARG A 207 -9.39 6.34 -26.86
N ASP A 208 -10.11 5.40 -27.47
CA ASP A 208 -11.41 5.64 -28.08
C ASP A 208 -12.52 5.91 -27.05
N VAL A 209 -12.53 5.22 -25.90
CA VAL A 209 -13.46 5.47 -24.80
C VAL A 209 -13.24 6.85 -24.19
N PHE A 210 -12.01 7.17 -23.78
CA PHE A 210 -11.73 8.42 -23.09
C PHE A 210 -11.84 9.65 -24.00
N LYS A 211 -11.57 9.49 -25.30
CA LYS A 211 -11.84 10.53 -26.30
C LYS A 211 -13.33 10.90 -26.36
N LYS A 212 -14.24 9.94 -26.15
CA LYS A 212 -15.70 10.20 -26.13
C LYS A 212 -16.14 10.96 -24.88
N PHE A 213 -15.43 10.87 -23.76
CA PHE A 213 -15.73 11.65 -22.56
C PHE A 213 -15.21 13.09 -22.65
N LYS A 214 -14.22 13.34 -23.50
CA LYS A 214 -13.63 14.66 -23.69
C LYS A 214 -14.66 15.60 -24.35
N GLY A 215 -14.98 16.70 -23.65
CA GLY A 215 -15.94 17.70 -24.12
C GLY A 215 -17.40 17.42 -23.76
N THR A 216 -17.69 16.25 -23.20
CA THR A 216 -19.02 15.86 -22.69
C THR A 216 -19.26 16.36 -21.26
N PHE A 217 -18.19 16.40 -20.46
CA PHE A 217 -18.28 16.72 -19.04
C PHE A 217 -17.59 18.04 -18.73
N THR A 218 -18.19 18.81 -17.81
CA THR A 218 -17.61 20.07 -17.32
C THR A 218 -16.41 19.81 -16.43
N ARG A 219 -16.45 18.70 -15.68
CA ARG A 219 -15.37 18.20 -14.83
C ARG A 219 -15.27 16.69 -14.94
N ILE A 220 -14.05 16.17 -14.80
CA ILE A 220 -13.77 14.74 -14.68
C ILE A 220 -12.78 14.51 -13.53
N PHE A 221 -13.10 13.56 -12.67
CA PHE A 221 -12.21 13.08 -11.61
C PHE A 221 -12.05 11.57 -11.78
N MET A 222 -10.80 11.13 -11.91
CA MET A 222 -10.48 9.72 -12.05
C MET A 222 -9.54 9.30 -10.93
N THR A 223 -9.80 8.11 -10.38
CA THR A 223 -8.96 7.51 -9.36
C THR A 223 -8.79 6.03 -9.58
N GLY A 224 -7.68 5.51 -9.10
CA GLY A 224 -7.28 4.11 -9.20
C GLY A 224 -6.05 3.86 -8.34
N VAL A 225 -5.30 2.81 -8.67
CA VAL A 225 -4.04 2.48 -7.98
C VAL A 225 -2.84 2.85 -8.84
N SER A 226 -2.87 2.54 -10.14
CA SER A 226 -1.71 2.58 -11.05
C SER A 226 -1.83 3.64 -12.14
N PRO A 227 -0.73 4.29 -12.54
CA PRO A 227 -0.72 5.24 -13.66
C PRO A 227 -0.58 4.58 -15.05
N VAL A 228 -0.58 3.25 -15.16
CA VAL A 228 -0.24 2.49 -16.40
C VAL A 228 -1.09 2.84 -17.62
N THR A 229 -2.32 3.28 -17.43
CA THR A 229 -3.19 3.69 -18.53
C THR A 229 -3.17 5.19 -18.75
N LEU A 230 -2.39 5.96 -17.96
CA LEU A 230 -2.39 7.42 -18.07
C LEU A 230 -1.79 7.90 -19.38
N ASP A 231 -0.72 7.34 -19.90
CA ASP A 231 -0.15 7.82 -21.18
C ASP A 231 -1.07 7.52 -22.37
N ASP A 232 -1.61 6.31 -22.39
CA ASP A 232 -2.54 5.82 -23.41
C ASP A 232 -3.85 6.65 -23.38
N VAL A 233 -4.32 6.99 -22.17
CA VAL A 233 -5.49 7.86 -21.97
C VAL A 233 -5.18 9.32 -22.25
N THR A 234 -4.08 9.87 -21.74
CA THR A 234 -3.71 11.29 -21.88
C THR A 234 -3.23 11.67 -23.27
N SER A 235 -2.69 10.76 -24.08
CA SER A 235 -2.47 10.99 -25.51
C SER A 235 -3.80 11.19 -26.28
N GLY A 236 -4.87 10.52 -25.84
CA GLY A 236 -6.27 10.81 -26.23
C GLY A 236 -6.91 12.00 -25.48
N PHE A 237 -6.32 12.38 -24.34
CA PHE A 237 -6.86 13.23 -23.30
C PHE A 237 -5.80 14.26 -22.81
N ASN A 238 -5.23 15.05 -23.74
CA ASN A 238 -4.14 16.04 -23.54
C ASN A 238 -4.42 17.18 -22.52
N ILE A 239 -5.37 17.01 -21.61
CA ILE A 239 -5.82 17.98 -20.60
C ILE A 239 -5.90 17.37 -19.19
N GLY A 240 -5.62 16.05 -19.05
CA GLY A 240 -5.64 15.34 -17.78
C GLY A 240 -4.46 15.73 -16.91
N TRP A 241 -4.75 16.23 -15.71
CA TRP A 241 -3.71 16.69 -14.77
C TRP A 241 -3.54 15.67 -13.65
N HIS A 242 -2.38 15.02 -13.61
CA HIS A 242 -2.02 14.07 -12.56
C HIS A 242 -1.57 14.83 -11.30
N ILE A 243 -2.31 14.66 -10.20
CA ILE A 243 -2.11 15.43 -8.96
C ILE A 243 -1.58 14.59 -7.79
N SER A 244 -1.33 13.30 -8.01
CA SER A 244 -1.02 12.33 -6.96
C SER A 244 0.31 12.59 -6.24
N THR A 245 1.30 13.12 -6.94
CA THR A 245 2.66 13.41 -6.42
C THR A 245 2.80 14.84 -5.91
N LYS A 246 1.74 15.65 -5.99
CA LYS A 246 1.76 17.04 -5.50
C LYS A 246 1.65 17.11 -3.98
N LYS A 247 2.48 17.96 -3.38
CA LYS A 247 2.50 18.25 -1.94
C LYS A 247 1.12 18.61 -1.37
N ALA A 248 0.30 19.36 -2.12
CA ALA A 248 -1.02 19.78 -1.69
C ALA A 248 -1.99 18.60 -1.43
N PHE A 249 -1.78 17.45 -2.07
CA PHE A 249 -2.67 16.28 -1.97
C PHE A 249 -2.03 15.08 -1.25
N ASN A 250 -0.85 15.25 -0.66
CA ASN A 250 -0.13 14.18 0.03
C ASN A 250 -0.97 13.57 1.17
N GLN A 251 -1.70 14.40 1.93
CA GLN A 251 -2.52 13.98 3.07
C GLN A 251 -4.03 13.95 2.78
N MET A 252 -4.44 14.15 1.52
CA MET A 252 -5.85 14.15 1.12
C MET A 252 -6.53 12.82 1.42
N LEU A 253 -5.83 11.71 1.12
CA LEU A 253 -6.25 10.36 1.46
C LEU A 253 -5.24 9.71 2.41
N GLY A 254 -5.75 8.81 3.25
CA GLY A 254 -5.02 8.33 4.43
C GLY A 254 -5.19 9.24 5.65
N PHE A 255 -4.75 8.76 6.80
CA PHE A 255 -4.84 9.51 8.07
C PHE A 255 -3.50 10.15 8.41
N SER A 256 -3.49 11.44 8.72
CA SER A 256 -2.34 12.05 9.39
C SER A 256 -2.25 11.56 10.84
N GLN A 257 -1.09 11.73 11.49
CA GLN A 257 -0.97 11.42 12.92
C GLN A 257 -2.01 12.19 13.75
N GLU A 258 -2.37 13.40 13.34
CA GLU A 258 -3.38 14.21 14.02
C GLU A 258 -4.81 13.66 13.83
N ASP A 259 -5.13 13.14 12.64
CA ASP A 259 -6.41 12.46 12.40
C ASP A 259 -6.56 11.24 13.31
N VAL A 260 -5.49 10.43 13.42
CA VAL A 260 -5.45 9.26 14.31
C VAL A 260 -5.62 9.69 15.77
N ARG A 261 -4.88 10.71 16.22
CA ARG A 261 -4.99 11.23 17.59
C ARG A 261 -6.40 11.70 17.92
N LYS A 262 -7.02 12.50 17.04
CA LYS A 262 -8.38 13.00 17.23
C LYS A 262 -9.38 11.86 17.34
N MET A 263 -9.28 10.87 16.46
CA MET A 263 -10.16 9.71 16.48
C MET A 263 -10.04 8.91 17.78
N PHE A 264 -8.83 8.57 18.20
CA PHE A 264 -8.62 7.81 19.45
C PHE A 264 -9.04 8.62 20.68
N THR A 265 -8.79 9.93 20.67
CA THR A 265 -9.21 10.83 21.76
C THR A 265 -10.72 10.90 21.87
N TYR A 266 -11.44 10.95 20.75
CA TYR A 266 -12.90 10.89 20.72
C TYR A 266 -13.42 9.60 21.36
N PHE A 267 -12.93 8.43 20.93
CA PHE A 267 -13.41 7.16 21.50
C PHE A 267 -13.02 7.01 22.99
N LYS A 268 -11.88 7.56 23.41
CA LYS A 268 -11.52 7.67 24.82
C LYS A 268 -12.49 8.57 25.60
N SER A 269 -12.82 9.76 25.10
CA SER A 269 -13.73 10.68 25.78
C SER A 269 -15.16 10.15 25.89
N MET A 270 -15.57 9.29 24.95
CA MET A 270 -16.87 8.61 24.98
C MET A 270 -16.86 7.31 25.81
N GLY A 271 -15.76 7.00 26.53
CA GLY A 271 -15.66 5.82 27.40
C GLY A 271 -15.56 4.48 26.66
N LYS A 272 -15.25 4.49 25.35
CA LYS A 272 -15.04 3.26 24.55
C LYS A 272 -13.63 2.70 24.70
N LEU A 273 -12.70 3.51 25.17
CA LEU A 273 -11.35 3.09 25.57
C LEU A 273 -11.20 3.30 27.08
N ALA A 274 -10.35 2.49 27.72
CA ALA A 274 -10.06 2.61 29.14
C ALA A 274 -9.52 4.02 29.48
N ALA A 275 -9.93 4.56 30.63
CA ALA A 275 -9.61 5.95 31.01
C ALA A 275 -8.10 6.19 31.17
N ASP A 276 -7.36 5.17 31.59
CA ASP A 276 -5.91 5.14 31.77
C ASP A 276 -5.13 4.78 30.49
N CYS A 277 -5.81 4.51 29.36
CA CYS A 277 -5.12 4.15 28.13
C CYS A 277 -4.25 5.32 27.62
N ASN A 278 -3.08 4.99 27.06
CA ASN A 278 -2.14 5.97 26.52
C ASN A 278 -2.24 6.03 25.00
N ILE A 279 -2.89 7.08 24.48
CA ILE A 279 -3.09 7.29 23.04
C ILE A 279 -1.76 7.46 22.30
N GLU A 280 -0.78 8.16 22.87
CA GLU A 280 0.51 8.34 22.22
C GLU A 280 1.28 7.01 22.15
N TRP A 281 1.15 6.16 23.17
CA TRP A 281 1.68 4.80 23.12
C TRP A 281 1.03 3.99 21.99
N MET A 282 -0.30 4.03 21.85
CA MET A 282 -1.03 3.34 20.77
C MET A 282 -0.60 3.83 19.39
N ILE A 283 -0.44 5.15 19.22
CA ILE A 283 0.06 5.73 17.98
C ILE A 283 1.49 5.24 17.69
N ASN A 284 2.37 5.21 18.69
CA ASN A 284 3.74 4.75 18.52
C ASN A 284 3.82 3.24 18.20
N ASP A 285 2.89 2.45 18.74
CA ASP A 285 2.74 1.03 18.42
C ASP A 285 2.26 0.81 16.98
N MET A 286 1.32 1.63 16.48
CA MET A 286 0.82 1.58 15.10
C MET A 286 1.82 2.10 14.05
N LYS A 287 2.63 3.12 14.38
CA LYS A 287 3.57 3.78 13.46
C LYS A 287 4.43 2.84 12.62
N PRO A 288 5.17 1.88 13.20
CA PRO A 288 6.02 0.98 12.42
C PRO A 288 5.23 0.06 11.47
N TRP A 289 3.92 -0.11 11.70
CA TRP A 289 3.08 -1.01 10.92
C TRP A 289 2.23 -0.32 9.85
N TYR A 290 1.69 0.87 10.12
CA TYR A 290 0.63 1.47 9.31
C TYR A 290 0.99 2.85 8.72
N ASP A 291 1.97 3.55 9.30
CA ASP A 291 2.40 4.90 8.91
C ASP A 291 3.54 4.85 7.87
N ASN A 292 4.22 6.00 7.73
CA ASN A 292 5.43 6.27 6.95
C ASN A 292 5.21 6.51 5.46
N TYR A 293 3.97 6.57 4.98
CA TYR A 293 3.71 6.91 3.60
C TYR A 293 3.93 8.41 3.33
N CYS A 294 4.73 8.69 2.31
CA CYS A 294 4.96 9.99 1.69
C CYS A 294 4.84 9.82 0.17
N PHE A 295 3.87 10.50 -0.43
CA PHE A 295 3.58 10.40 -1.87
C PHE A 295 4.09 11.58 -2.68
N ALA A 296 4.58 12.64 -2.01
CA ALA A 296 5.09 13.84 -2.65
C ALA A 296 6.47 14.20 -2.10
N GLU A 297 7.44 14.46 -2.99
CA GLU A 297 8.79 14.91 -2.61
C GLU A 297 8.72 16.17 -1.73
N GLY A 298 7.96 17.18 -2.17
CA GLY A 298 7.81 18.45 -1.42
C GLY A 298 7.17 18.31 -0.04
N ALA A 299 6.54 17.17 0.27
CA ALA A 299 5.97 16.88 1.58
C ALA A 299 6.97 16.20 2.53
N LEU A 300 8.09 15.67 2.02
CA LEU A 300 9.02 14.80 2.74
C LEU A 300 9.43 15.34 4.11
N ASN A 301 9.78 16.63 4.16
CA ASN A 301 10.27 17.32 5.36
C ASN A 301 9.30 18.38 5.91
N THR A 302 8.10 18.52 5.33
CA THR A 302 7.19 19.63 5.65
C THR A 302 5.81 19.20 6.12
N GLN A 303 5.47 17.92 5.99
CA GLN A 303 4.19 17.37 6.40
C GLN A 303 4.40 16.06 7.16
N SER A 304 3.44 15.69 8.00
CA SER A 304 3.45 14.36 8.60
C SER A 304 3.26 13.29 7.53
N LYS A 305 3.82 12.12 7.80
CA LYS A 305 3.52 10.91 7.03
C LYS A 305 2.06 10.51 7.24
N VAL A 306 1.64 9.57 6.40
CA VAL A 306 0.25 9.16 6.28
C VAL A 306 0.11 7.69 6.69
N PHE A 307 -0.90 7.42 7.51
CA PHE A 307 -1.33 6.09 7.90
C PHE A 307 -2.33 5.51 6.89
N ASN A 308 -2.26 4.19 6.67
CA ASN A 308 -3.33 3.46 5.99
C ASN A 308 -4.61 3.46 6.84
N CYS A 309 -5.75 3.90 6.28
CA CYS A 309 -6.99 4.09 7.02
C CYS A 309 -7.54 2.79 7.61
N ASP A 310 -7.62 1.74 6.78
CA ASP A 310 -8.21 0.45 7.14
C ASP A 310 -7.46 -0.18 8.31
N MET A 311 -6.13 -0.14 8.27
CA MET A 311 -5.28 -0.66 9.33
C MET A 311 -5.44 0.07 10.67
N VAL A 312 -5.58 1.40 10.65
CA VAL A 312 -5.84 2.18 11.88
C VAL A 312 -7.22 1.84 12.46
N VAL A 313 -8.25 1.74 11.61
CA VAL A 313 -9.61 1.39 12.04
C VAL A 313 -9.65 -0.05 12.58
N TYR A 314 -8.93 -0.98 11.95
CA TYR A 314 -8.74 -2.35 12.43
C TYR A 314 -8.13 -2.38 13.84
N TYR A 315 -7.03 -1.64 14.07
CA TYR A 315 -6.38 -1.58 15.37
C TYR A 315 -7.29 -1.00 16.46
N LEU A 316 -7.95 0.11 16.16
CA LEU A 316 -8.89 0.75 17.08
C LEU A 316 -10.05 -0.18 17.45
N ARG A 317 -10.60 -0.92 16.47
CA ARG A 317 -11.66 -1.89 16.68
C ARG A 317 -11.25 -3.00 17.65
N ASN A 318 -10.03 -3.51 17.53
CA ASN A 318 -9.52 -4.53 18.46
C ASN A 318 -9.40 -3.96 19.88
N TYR A 319 -8.90 -2.73 20.03
CA TYR A 319 -8.80 -2.09 21.34
C TYR A 319 -10.16 -1.87 22.00
N ILE A 320 -11.16 -1.45 21.24
CA ILE A 320 -12.52 -1.23 21.77
C ILE A 320 -13.17 -2.56 22.17
N ASN A 321 -12.91 -3.65 21.45
CA ASN A 321 -13.54 -4.94 21.71
C ASN A 321 -12.83 -5.75 22.81
N GLU A 322 -11.50 -5.75 22.82
CA GLU A 322 -10.68 -6.62 23.67
C GLU A 322 -9.85 -5.88 24.72
N GLY A 323 -9.83 -4.54 24.69
CA GLY A 323 -9.02 -3.72 25.59
C GLY A 323 -7.53 -3.71 25.26
N LYS A 324 -7.10 -4.32 24.15
CA LYS A 324 -5.70 -4.51 23.77
C LYS A 324 -5.49 -4.42 22.25
N ALA A 325 -4.23 -4.28 21.85
CA ALA A 325 -3.81 -4.28 20.46
C ALA A 325 -4.15 -5.62 19.78
N PRO A 326 -4.42 -5.63 18.46
CA PRO A 326 -4.58 -6.88 17.74
C PRO A 326 -3.31 -7.72 17.89
N LYS A 327 -3.46 -9.02 18.16
CA LYS A 327 -2.32 -9.94 18.20
C LYS A 327 -1.64 -10.04 16.83
N GLU A 328 -2.45 -10.10 15.77
CA GLU A 328 -1.99 -10.03 14.39
C GLU A 328 -2.09 -8.59 13.90
N MET A 329 -0.95 -7.90 13.79
CA MET A 329 -0.92 -6.50 13.39
C MET A 329 -1.35 -6.27 11.93
N ILE A 330 -1.55 -7.31 11.12
CA ILE A 330 -1.92 -7.20 9.70
C ILE A 330 -3.35 -7.67 9.49
N ASP A 331 -4.18 -6.81 8.89
CA ASP A 331 -5.52 -7.19 8.46
C ASP A 331 -5.40 -8.08 7.21
N ARG A 332 -6.12 -9.21 7.20
CA ARG A 332 -6.16 -10.11 6.05
C ARG A 332 -6.66 -9.41 4.79
N ASN A 333 -7.46 -8.35 4.94
CA ASN A 333 -8.02 -7.57 3.83
C ASN A 333 -6.98 -6.79 3.01
N THR A 334 -5.74 -6.61 3.52
CA THR A 334 -4.65 -5.96 2.78
C THR A 334 -3.80 -6.93 1.95
N ARG A 335 -4.05 -8.24 2.02
CA ARG A 335 -3.25 -9.27 1.31
C ARG A 335 -3.51 -9.38 -0.20
N THR A 336 -4.55 -8.74 -0.74
CA THR A 336 -4.90 -8.85 -2.16
C THR A 336 -3.86 -8.23 -3.09
N ASP A 337 -3.16 -7.18 -2.67
CA ASP A 337 -2.15 -6.49 -3.49
C ASP A 337 -0.86 -7.31 -3.68
N TYR A 338 -0.53 -8.16 -2.70
CA TYR A 338 0.55 -9.12 -2.79
C TYR A 338 0.40 -10.07 -4.00
N SER A 339 -0.82 -10.57 -4.24
CA SER A 339 -1.08 -11.47 -5.37
C SER A 339 -0.82 -10.80 -6.72
N LYS A 340 -1.07 -9.48 -6.83
CA LYS A 340 -0.81 -8.69 -8.04
C LYS A 340 0.69 -8.49 -8.26
N MET A 341 1.43 -8.14 -7.20
CA MET A 341 2.89 -8.05 -7.24
C MET A 341 3.50 -9.37 -7.72
N LYS A 342 3.04 -10.51 -7.19
CA LYS A 342 3.53 -11.83 -7.59
C LYS A 342 3.36 -12.07 -9.10
N LYS A 343 2.20 -11.72 -9.67
CA LYS A 343 1.95 -11.84 -11.11
C LYS A 343 2.88 -10.95 -11.94
N LEU A 344 3.06 -9.69 -11.52
CA LEU A 344 3.97 -8.76 -12.19
C LEU A 344 5.41 -9.30 -12.27
N ILE A 345 5.89 -9.97 -11.23
CA ILE A 345 7.24 -10.53 -11.23
C ILE A 345 7.32 -11.82 -12.07
N GLN A 346 6.21 -12.55 -12.22
CA GLN A 346 6.14 -13.76 -13.07
C GLN A 346 6.13 -13.45 -14.58
N LEU A 347 5.89 -12.20 -14.98
CA LEU A 347 5.97 -11.75 -16.38
C LEU A 347 7.41 -11.67 -16.91
N ASP A 348 8.42 -11.89 -16.06
CA ASP A 348 9.85 -11.89 -16.42
C ASP A 348 10.17 -13.06 -17.37
N LYS A 349 10.15 -12.79 -18.68
CA LYS A 349 10.82 -13.63 -19.68
C LYS A 349 11.81 -12.88 -20.59
N LEU A 350 11.83 -11.55 -20.65
CA LEU A 350 12.70 -10.82 -21.58
C LEU A 350 13.22 -9.49 -20.97
N ASP A 351 14.55 -9.36 -20.98
CA ASP A 351 15.39 -8.15 -20.90
C ASP A 351 15.61 -7.37 -19.57
N GLY A 352 15.20 -7.89 -18.42
CA GLY A 352 15.83 -7.53 -17.13
C GLY A 352 15.21 -8.18 -15.90
N ASP A 353 15.99 -8.40 -14.84
CA ASP A 353 15.58 -9.23 -13.69
C ASP A 353 14.85 -8.39 -12.62
N ARG A 354 13.51 -8.29 -12.69
CA ARG A 354 12.71 -7.66 -11.61
C ARG A 354 12.87 -8.42 -10.29
N LYS A 355 13.16 -9.71 -10.34
CA LYS A 355 13.50 -10.46 -9.12
C LYS A 355 14.77 -9.91 -8.48
N SER A 356 15.74 -9.41 -9.25
CA SER A 356 16.90 -8.71 -8.68
C SER A 356 16.52 -7.40 -7.99
N ILE A 357 15.57 -6.65 -8.55
CA ILE A 357 15.06 -5.41 -7.93
C ILE A 357 14.37 -5.73 -6.61
N ILE A 358 13.48 -6.73 -6.57
CA ILE A 358 12.81 -7.15 -5.34
C ILE A 358 13.81 -7.63 -4.29
N LYS A 359 14.80 -8.44 -4.69
CA LYS A 359 15.86 -8.89 -3.79
C LYS A 359 16.64 -7.72 -3.21
N THR A 360 17.04 -6.77 -4.06
CA THR A 360 17.75 -5.56 -3.63
C THR A 360 16.91 -4.79 -2.61
N ILE A 361 15.64 -4.50 -2.92
CA ILE A 361 14.73 -3.78 -2.01
C ILE A 361 14.54 -4.54 -0.69
N ALA A 362 14.41 -5.87 -0.74
CA ALA A 362 14.21 -6.68 0.47
C ALA A 362 15.48 -6.74 1.35
N GLU A 363 16.66 -6.67 0.73
CA GLU A 363 17.97 -6.63 1.39
C GLU A 363 18.24 -5.27 2.02
N THR A 364 18.25 -4.20 1.21
CA THR A 364 18.64 -2.84 1.63
C THR A 364 17.50 -2.05 2.26
N GLY A 365 16.25 -2.50 2.09
CA GLY A 365 15.05 -1.77 2.48
C GLY A 365 14.66 -0.61 1.55
N GLU A 366 15.48 -0.28 0.55
CA GLU A 366 15.29 0.85 -0.35
C GLU A 366 15.96 0.72 -1.72
N ILE A 367 15.50 1.51 -2.68
CA ILE A 367 16.05 1.62 -4.02
C ILE A 367 16.07 3.07 -4.48
N VAL A 368 17.11 3.45 -5.21
CA VAL A 368 17.17 4.76 -5.88
C VAL A 368 16.63 4.60 -7.30
N ALA A 369 15.58 5.35 -7.64
CA ALA A 369 14.95 5.29 -8.96
C ALA A 369 14.40 6.65 -9.40
N HIS A 370 14.18 6.82 -10.70
CA HIS A 370 13.32 7.91 -11.20
C HIS A 370 11.87 7.51 -10.96
N LEU A 371 11.08 8.43 -10.39
CA LEU A 371 9.66 8.23 -10.18
C LEU A 371 8.91 8.75 -11.41
N GLU A 372 8.44 7.85 -12.24
CA GLU A 372 7.64 8.19 -13.41
C GLU A 372 6.20 8.51 -12.99
N GLU A 373 5.69 9.65 -13.44
CA GLU A 373 4.33 10.09 -13.13
C GLU A 373 3.27 9.43 -14.02
N SER A 374 3.68 8.95 -15.19
CA SER A 374 2.86 8.22 -16.15
C SER A 374 3.72 7.30 -17.01
N PHE A 375 3.14 6.18 -17.44
CA PHE A 375 3.74 5.22 -18.36
C PHE A 375 2.63 4.36 -18.97
N SER A 376 2.85 3.86 -20.19
CA SER A 376 1.92 2.98 -20.92
C SER A 376 1.96 1.52 -20.44
N ALA A 377 0.96 0.74 -20.85
CA ALA A 377 0.93 -0.70 -20.58
C ALA A 377 2.10 -1.47 -21.21
N TYR A 378 2.67 -1.02 -22.33
CA TYR A 378 3.87 -1.62 -22.92
C TYR A 378 5.11 -1.48 -22.04
N GLN A 379 5.20 -0.40 -21.27
CA GLN A 379 6.34 -0.11 -20.41
C GLN A 379 6.28 -0.88 -19.08
N LEU A 380 5.18 -1.61 -18.80
CA LEU A 380 5.13 -2.56 -17.68
C LEU A 380 6.21 -3.63 -17.77
N THR A 381 6.72 -3.91 -18.98
CA THR A 381 7.80 -4.88 -19.16
C THR A 381 9.17 -4.33 -18.75
N ASP A 382 9.34 -3.00 -18.68
CA ASP A 382 10.61 -2.33 -18.39
C ASP A 382 10.98 -2.43 -16.89
N PRO A 383 12.14 -3.02 -16.55
CA PRO A 383 12.65 -3.04 -15.17
C PRO A 383 12.81 -1.65 -14.53
N ASN A 384 13.07 -0.59 -15.30
CA ASN A 384 13.26 0.77 -14.77
C ASN A 384 11.95 1.40 -14.29
N ILE A 385 10.80 0.97 -14.84
CA ILE A 385 9.46 1.42 -14.45
C ILE A 385 8.98 0.69 -13.20
N PHE A 386 9.52 -0.50 -12.95
CA PHE A 386 9.06 -1.37 -11.88
C PHE A 386 9.11 -0.72 -10.46
N PRO A 387 10.15 0.04 -10.07
CA PRO A 387 10.13 0.81 -8.81
C PRO A 387 8.99 1.82 -8.71
N SER A 388 8.66 2.52 -9.80
CA SER A 388 7.52 3.45 -9.86
C SER A 388 6.21 2.71 -9.65
N LEU A 389 6.03 1.55 -10.29
CA LEU A 389 4.84 0.70 -10.11
C LEU A 389 4.69 0.23 -8.66
N LEU A 390 5.78 -0.20 -8.03
CA LEU A 390 5.80 -0.58 -6.61
C LEU A 390 5.41 0.60 -5.70
N PHE A 391 5.86 1.82 -6.01
CA PHE A 391 5.45 3.03 -5.30
C PHE A 391 3.94 3.28 -5.37
N TYR A 392 3.33 3.21 -6.55
CA TYR A 392 1.89 3.45 -6.71
C TYR A 392 1.02 2.35 -6.06
N TYR A 393 1.52 1.12 -6.01
CA TYR A 393 0.90 0.03 -5.27
C TYR A 393 1.07 0.15 -3.75
N GLY A 394 1.80 1.15 -3.26
CA GLY A 394 2.04 1.36 -1.84
C GLY A 394 3.05 0.37 -1.26
N MET A 395 3.82 -0.31 -2.11
CA MET A 395 4.92 -1.21 -1.73
C MET A 395 6.20 -0.42 -1.44
N LEU A 396 6.34 0.75 -2.05
CA LEU A 396 7.40 1.71 -1.77
C LEU A 396 6.83 3.08 -1.44
N THR A 397 7.64 3.91 -0.81
CA THR A 397 7.31 5.30 -0.49
C THR A 397 8.55 6.19 -0.53
N ILE A 398 8.37 7.50 -0.68
CA ILE A 398 9.49 8.44 -0.73
C ILE A 398 10.11 8.58 0.67
N LYS A 399 11.36 8.16 0.82
CA LYS A 399 12.16 8.29 2.05
C LYS A 399 13.20 9.41 1.96
N GLY A 400 13.63 9.74 0.74
CA GLY A 400 14.70 10.71 0.49
C GLY A 400 14.82 11.06 -0.98
N THR A 401 15.83 11.85 -1.30
CA THR A 401 16.21 12.19 -2.67
C THR A 401 17.71 11.96 -2.86
N ARG A 402 18.10 11.62 -4.08
CA ARG A 402 19.50 11.52 -4.50
C ARG A 402 19.67 12.27 -5.81
N GLY A 403 19.89 13.58 -5.69
CA GLY A 403 19.85 14.49 -6.84
C GLY A 403 18.42 14.61 -7.35
N ASP A 404 18.24 14.32 -8.64
CA ASP A 404 16.95 14.27 -9.35
C ASP A 404 16.16 12.97 -9.12
N ARG A 405 16.80 11.94 -8.56
CA ARG A 405 16.16 10.64 -8.27
C ARG A 405 15.56 10.60 -6.88
N MET A 406 14.56 9.74 -6.72
CA MET A 406 13.94 9.46 -5.43
C MET A 406 14.63 8.27 -4.75
N VAL A 407 14.79 8.35 -3.44
CA VAL A 407 15.09 7.19 -2.58
C VAL A 407 13.74 6.62 -2.15
N LEU A 408 13.37 5.51 -2.77
CA LEU A 408 12.12 4.80 -2.53
C LEU A 408 12.37 3.66 -1.56
N GLY A 409 11.72 3.67 -0.39
CA GLY A 409 11.91 2.64 0.62
C GLY A 409 10.62 1.95 1.03
N ILE A 410 10.76 0.78 1.65
CA ILE A 410 9.63 0.06 2.24
C ILE A 410 8.99 0.94 3.33
N PRO A 411 7.68 1.24 3.25
CA PRO A 411 7.04 2.18 4.17
C PRO A 411 7.02 1.64 5.60
N ASN A 412 6.57 0.41 5.81
CA ASN A 412 6.26 -0.14 7.13
C ASN A 412 6.38 -1.68 7.16
N ASN A 413 6.21 -2.25 8.36
CA ASN A 413 6.32 -3.69 8.62
C ASN A 413 5.28 -4.52 7.86
N ASN A 414 4.07 -3.99 7.62
CA ASN A 414 3.05 -4.69 6.83
C ASN A 414 3.53 -4.95 5.40
N VAL A 415 4.07 -3.92 4.75
CA VAL A 415 4.63 -4.08 3.40
C VAL A 415 5.92 -4.88 3.43
N ARG A 416 6.76 -4.70 4.44
CA ARG A 416 8.00 -5.47 4.59
C ARG A 416 7.73 -6.97 4.65
N LYS A 417 6.73 -7.40 5.42
CA LYS A 417 6.33 -8.81 5.52
C LYS A 417 5.93 -9.37 4.15
N GLN A 418 5.27 -8.58 3.30
CA GLN A 418 4.92 -8.99 1.94
C GLN A 418 6.16 -9.23 1.07
N TYR A 419 7.20 -8.39 1.14
CA TYR A 419 8.46 -8.67 0.42
C TYR A 419 9.12 -9.97 0.89
N TYR A 420 9.08 -10.25 2.19
CA TYR A 420 9.69 -11.45 2.77
C TYR A 420 8.89 -12.71 2.53
N ASP A 421 7.56 -12.65 2.58
CA ASP A 421 6.67 -13.74 2.16
C ASP A 421 6.97 -14.12 0.70
N TYR A 422 7.22 -13.12 -0.17
CA TYR A 422 7.61 -13.37 -1.56
C TYR A 422 8.95 -14.10 -1.67
N LEU A 423 9.99 -13.62 -0.98
CA LEU A 423 11.29 -14.28 -0.97
C LEU A 423 11.20 -15.70 -0.41
N LYS A 424 10.41 -15.90 0.65
CA LYS A 424 10.15 -17.21 1.25
C LYS A 424 9.53 -18.17 0.22
N GLU A 425 8.47 -17.76 -0.46
CA GLU A 425 7.85 -18.58 -1.52
C GLU A 425 8.86 -18.96 -2.61
N MET A 426 9.73 -18.03 -3.04
CA MET A 426 10.79 -18.33 -4.00
C MET A 426 11.81 -19.36 -3.50
N PHE A 427 12.07 -19.42 -2.19
CA PHE A 427 12.93 -20.44 -1.59
C PHE A 427 12.20 -21.78 -1.45
N GLU A 428 10.94 -21.76 -1.01
CA GLU A 428 10.09 -22.95 -0.83
C GLU A 428 9.78 -23.67 -2.15
N GLU A 429 9.62 -22.94 -3.26
CA GLU A 429 9.49 -23.52 -4.61
C GLU A 429 10.68 -24.43 -4.97
N LYS A 430 11.86 -24.19 -4.38
CA LYS A 430 13.05 -25.02 -4.58
C LYS A 430 13.16 -26.13 -3.56
N LEU A 431 13.07 -25.77 -2.28
CA LEU A 431 13.13 -26.70 -1.17
C LEU A 431 12.32 -26.16 0.02
N PRO A 432 11.18 -26.80 0.34
CA PRO A 432 10.39 -26.45 1.51
C PRO A 432 11.17 -26.63 2.82
N ILE A 433 10.95 -25.73 3.77
CA ILE A 433 11.51 -25.79 5.13
C ILE A 433 10.41 -26.12 6.12
N ASP A 434 10.73 -26.92 7.14
CA ASP A 434 9.83 -27.19 8.26
C ASP A 434 9.67 -25.93 9.13
N THR A 435 8.57 -25.20 8.86
CA THR A 435 8.24 -23.97 9.59
C THR A 435 7.69 -24.23 10.99
N SER A 436 7.12 -25.41 11.25
CA SER A 436 6.66 -25.78 12.60
C SER A 436 7.84 -25.93 13.54
N LYS A 437 8.90 -26.63 13.10
CA LYS A 437 10.14 -26.73 13.86
C LYS A 437 10.74 -25.35 14.12
N LEU A 438 10.67 -24.46 13.14
CA LEU A 438 11.20 -23.11 13.26
C LEU A 438 10.43 -22.27 14.30
N ASP A 439 9.10 -22.41 14.37
CA ASP A 439 8.28 -21.75 15.39
C ASP A 439 8.65 -22.20 16.82
N ASP A 440 8.89 -23.50 17.02
CA ASP A 440 9.37 -24.02 18.31
C ASP A 440 10.74 -23.43 18.67
N CYS A 441 11.67 -23.37 17.70
CA CYS A 441 12.97 -22.74 17.89
C CYS A 441 12.85 -21.25 18.25
N PHE A 442 11.91 -20.52 17.65
CA PHE A 442 11.68 -19.12 17.96
C PHE A 442 11.14 -18.90 19.36
N TYR A 443 10.28 -19.80 19.85
CA TYR A 443 9.83 -19.78 21.23
C TYR A 443 11.01 -19.97 22.19
N ASP A 444 11.83 -20.99 21.94
CA ASP A 444 13.00 -21.32 22.73
C ASP A 444 14.04 -20.18 22.75
N MET A 445 14.22 -19.49 21.62
CA MET A 445 14.97 -18.23 21.57
C MET A 445 14.35 -17.17 22.47
N ALA A 446 13.05 -16.87 22.31
CA ALA A 446 12.39 -15.76 23.01
C ALA A 446 12.26 -15.91 24.52
N TYR A 447 12.09 -17.13 25.03
CA TYR A 447 11.76 -17.38 26.43
C TYR A 447 12.83 -18.13 27.22
N GLU A 448 13.67 -18.92 26.55
CA GLU A 448 14.67 -19.79 27.19
C GLU A 448 16.11 -19.44 26.80
N GLY A 449 16.31 -18.50 25.87
CA GLY A 449 17.64 -18.09 25.40
C GLY A 449 18.33 -19.13 24.52
N LYS A 450 17.64 -20.20 24.11
CA LYS A 450 18.20 -21.32 23.34
C LYS A 450 18.23 -21.01 21.85
N TRP A 451 19.27 -20.29 21.42
CA TRP A 451 19.39 -19.80 20.05
C TRP A 451 20.10 -20.74 19.07
N GLN A 452 20.97 -21.61 19.59
CA GLN A 452 21.90 -22.38 18.74
C GLN A 452 21.18 -23.34 17.81
N GLU A 453 20.15 -24.04 18.27
CA GLU A 453 19.40 -24.99 17.44
C GLU A 453 18.67 -24.27 16.30
N GLY A 454 17.96 -23.18 16.60
CA GLY A 454 17.20 -22.42 15.61
C GLY A 454 18.08 -21.81 14.51
N LEU A 455 19.16 -21.14 14.90
CA LEU A 455 20.07 -20.50 13.94
C LEU A 455 20.87 -21.53 13.12
N THR A 456 21.25 -22.67 13.73
CA THR A 456 21.89 -23.77 13.00
C THR A 456 20.93 -24.39 12.00
N PHE A 457 19.67 -24.62 12.38
CA PHE A 457 18.65 -25.16 11.49
C PHE A 457 18.41 -24.25 10.27
N LEU A 458 18.37 -22.94 10.46
CA LEU A 458 18.30 -21.97 9.35
C LEU A 458 19.54 -22.05 8.44
N ALA A 459 20.73 -22.09 9.02
CA ALA A 459 21.99 -22.17 8.27
C ALA A 459 22.11 -23.46 7.44
N GLU A 460 21.71 -24.60 8.01
CA GLU A 460 21.68 -25.89 7.30
C GLU A 460 20.66 -25.90 6.17
N SER A 461 19.48 -25.31 6.40
CA SER A 461 18.43 -25.21 5.39
C SER A 461 18.87 -24.31 4.23
N TYR A 462 19.54 -23.20 4.53
CA TYR A 462 20.19 -22.35 3.52
C TYR A 462 21.21 -23.15 2.70
N ALA A 463 22.07 -23.93 3.37
CA ALA A 463 23.08 -24.74 2.68
C ALA A 463 22.45 -25.74 1.71
N LYS A 464 21.32 -26.36 2.09
CA LYS A 464 20.56 -27.28 1.21
C LYS A 464 20.00 -26.56 -0.01
N VAL A 465 19.30 -25.43 0.19
CA VAL A 465 18.74 -24.61 -0.91
C VAL A 465 19.83 -24.13 -1.87
N SER A 466 20.97 -23.69 -1.34
CA SER A 466 22.09 -23.17 -2.12
C SER A 466 22.87 -24.26 -2.86
N SER A 467 22.92 -25.49 -2.33
CA SER A 467 23.65 -26.61 -2.95
C SER A 467 23.04 -27.14 -4.26
N VAL A 468 21.79 -26.79 -4.58
CA VAL A 468 21.10 -27.21 -5.81
C VAL A 468 21.59 -26.44 -7.06
N ARG A 469 22.42 -25.40 -6.89
CA ARG A 469 22.95 -24.58 -8.00
C ARG A 469 24.37 -24.98 -8.40
N ASP A 470 24.56 -25.25 -9.69
CA ASP A 470 25.90 -25.30 -10.30
C ASP A 470 26.51 -23.90 -10.43
N GLY A 471 27.55 -23.65 -9.62
CA GLY A 471 28.80 -23.02 -10.08
C GLY A 471 28.91 -21.50 -10.28
N ILE A 472 27.84 -20.74 -10.61
CA ILE A 472 28.01 -19.31 -10.96
C ILE A 472 27.04 -18.35 -10.22
N GLU A 473 25.86 -18.81 -9.78
CA GLU A 473 24.91 -18.00 -8.98
C GLU A 473 24.84 -18.38 -7.47
N GLY A 474 25.70 -19.30 -7.02
CA GLY A 474 25.63 -19.95 -5.71
C GLY A 474 26.09 -19.13 -4.50
N GLU A 475 26.53 -17.89 -4.70
CA GLU A 475 27.01 -16.98 -3.64
C GLU A 475 26.02 -15.85 -3.28
N ARG A 476 24.81 -15.80 -3.87
CA ARG A 476 23.88 -14.69 -3.60
C ARG A 476 22.85 -14.97 -2.52
N ASN A 477 23.05 -14.22 -1.43
CA ASN A 477 22.09 -13.68 -0.48
C ASN A 477 21.64 -14.56 0.70
N ILE A 478 22.60 -14.91 1.55
CA ILE A 478 22.34 -15.49 2.88
C ILE A 478 21.49 -14.56 3.76
N GLN A 479 21.72 -13.25 3.70
CA GLN A 479 21.00 -12.28 4.51
C GLN A 479 19.51 -12.29 4.17
N GLY A 480 19.14 -12.27 2.88
CA GLY A 480 17.75 -12.35 2.44
C GLY A 480 17.07 -13.67 2.77
N PHE A 481 17.82 -14.79 2.77
CA PHE A 481 17.30 -16.06 3.27
C PHE A 481 16.98 -15.97 4.77
N PHE A 482 17.94 -15.54 5.59
CA PHE A 482 17.73 -15.38 7.03
C PHE A 482 16.60 -14.38 7.30
N MET A 483 16.54 -13.25 6.58
CA MET A 483 15.44 -12.28 6.69
C MET A 483 14.10 -12.92 6.37
N ALA A 484 13.96 -13.66 5.27
CA ALA A 484 12.70 -14.27 4.87
C ALA A 484 12.12 -15.19 5.96
N TYR A 485 12.98 -15.97 6.63
CA TYR A 485 12.54 -16.91 7.66
C TYR A 485 12.46 -16.30 9.07
N LEU A 486 13.37 -15.39 9.45
CA LEU A 486 13.31 -14.70 10.74
C LEU A 486 12.05 -13.82 10.86
N ASN A 487 11.52 -13.30 9.74
CA ASN A 487 10.27 -12.53 9.74
C ASN A 487 9.00 -13.38 9.95
N LEU A 488 9.11 -14.71 10.01
CA LEU A 488 8.02 -15.56 10.48
C LEU A 488 7.84 -15.47 12.01
N CYS A 489 8.89 -15.07 12.73
CA CYS A 489 8.84 -14.96 14.17
C CYS A 489 8.03 -13.75 14.63
N ASN A 490 6.92 -13.99 15.33
CA ASN A 490 6.09 -12.92 15.89
C ASN A 490 6.68 -12.28 17.17
N TYR A 491 7.62 -12.96 17.83
CA TYR A 491 8.27 -12.47 19.06
C TYR A 491 9.25 -11.33 18.81
N TYR A 492 9.72 -11.16 17.57
CA TYR A 492 10.68 -10.12 17.21
C TYR A 492 10.18 -9.27 16.04
N ILE A 493 10.54 -7.99 16.07
CA ILE A 493 10.51 -7.14 14.89
C ILE A 493 11.91 -7.18 14.29
N THR A 494 12.10 -7.96 13.23
CA THR A 494 13.39 -8.05 12.56
C THR A 494 13.70 -6.75 11.83
N ALA A 495 14.71 -6.01 12.30
CA ALA A 495 15.21 -4.81 11.64
C ALA A 495 16.49 -5.14 10.85
N PRO A 496 16.45 -5.08 9.50
CA PRO A 496 17.67 -5.06 8.70
C PRO A 496 18.48 -3.81 9.00
N GLU A 497 19.80 -3.95 9.06
CA GLU A 497 20.75 -2.83 8.96
C GLU A 497 20.38 -1.67 9.89
N LEU A 498 20.25 -1.97 11.19
CA LEU A 498 20.06 -0.93 12.18
C LEU A 498 21.37 -0.11 12.25
N GLU A 499 21.31 1.18 11.93
CA GLU A 499 22.45 2.08 12.08
C GLU A 499 22.82 2.21 13.56
N LEU A 500 24.03 1.77 13.91
CA LEU A 500 24.57 1.70 15.27
C LEU A 500 26.02 2.22 15.26
N ASN A 501 26.42 3.05 16.22
CA ASN A 501 27.80 3.55 16.47
C ASN A 501 28.84 3.22 15.37
N HIS A 502 28.74 3.89 14.21
CA HIS A 502 29.64 3.74 13.05
C HIS A 502 29.65 2.35 12.37
N GLY A 503 28.46 1.75 12.16
CA GLY A 503 28.24 0.55 11.34
C GLY A 503 26.77 0.12 11.30
N PHE A 504 26.50 -0.98 10.60
CA PHE A 504 25.19 -1.61 10.49
C PHE A 504 25.32 -3.06 10.93
N CYS A 505 24.52 -3.49 11.90
CA CYS A 505 24.44 -4.91 12.25
C CYS A 505 23.58 -5.64 11.22
N ASP A 506 23.92 -6.89 10.88
CA ASP A 506 23.13 -7.65 9.90
C ASP A 506 21.68 -7.87 10.37
N PHE A 507 21.51 -8.34 11.61
CA PHE A 507 20.19 -8.50 12.22
C PHE A 507 20.18 -8.03 13.67
N PHE A 508 19.19 -7.21 13.99
CA PHE A 508 18.76 -7.00 15.36
C PHE A 508 17.34 -7.54 15.52
N LEU A 509 17.18 -8.56 16.34
CA LEU A 509 15.89 -9.12 16.71
C LEU A 509 15.31 -8.29 17.86
N LEU A 510 14.62 -7.20 17.50
CA LEU A 510 13.99 -6.29 18.46
C LEU A 510 12.84 -7.01 19.16
N PRO A 511 12.86 -7.19 20.48
CA PRO A 511 11.80 -7.90 21.19
C PRO A 511 10.46 -7.16 21.06
N ASN A 512 9.42 -7.89 20.68
CA ASN A 512 8.07 -7.36 20.51
C ASN A 512 7.32 -7.29 21.85
N LEU A 513 7.84 -6.44 22.75
CA LEU A 513 7.36 -6.31 24.14
C LEU A 513 5.95 -5.72 24.26
N ALA A 514 5.44 -5.10 23.19
CA ALA A 514 4.06 -4.62 23.12
C ALA A 514 3.04 -5.77 23.12
N HIS A 515 3.42 -6.95 22.60
CA HIS A 515 2.52 -8.08 22.41
C HIS A 515 2.95 -9.34 23.18
N TYR A 516 4.23 -9.47 23.51
CA TYR A 516 4.82 -10.68 24.09
C TYR A 516 5.79 -10.37 25.22
N ALA A 517 5.76 -11.17 26.29
CA ALA A 517 6.69 -11.05 27.42
C ALA A 517 8.05 -11.72 27.11
N VAL A 518 8.65 -11.32 25.99
CA VAL A 518 9.94 -11.84 25.51
C VAL A 518 11.03 -11.52 26.55
N LYS A 519 11.90 -12.49 26.84
CA LYS A 519 12.97 -12.35 27.84
C LYS A 519 14.34 -12.11 27.22
N HIS A 520 14.52 -12.49 25.96
CA HIS A 520 15.81 -12.50 25.26
C HIS A 520 15.75 -11.65 24.00
N SER A 521 16.86 -11.00 23.64
CA SER A 521 17.03 -10.27 22.38
C SER A 521 18.36 -10.63 21.74
N TYR A 522 18.51 -10.39 20.44
CA TYR A 522 19.65 -10.89 19.69
C TYR A 522 20.22 -9.83 18.75
N ILE A 523 21.53 -9.68 18.75
CA ILE A 523 22.28 -9.19 17.58
C ILE A 523 22.88 -10.42 16.91
N ILE A 524 22.69 -10.54 15.60
CA ILE A 524 23.26 -11.61 14.80
C ILE A 524 24.11 -10.97 13.71
N GLU A 525 25.38 -11.35 13.65
CA GLU A 525 26.34 -10.93 12.63
C GLU A 525 26.69 -12.13 11.74
N LEU A 526 26.45 -12.00 10.44
CA LEU A 526 26.72 -13.00 9.42
C LEU A 526 27.99 -12.65 8.64
N LYS A 527 28.97 -13.54 8.67
CA LYS A 527 30.20 -13.41 7.89
C LYS A 527 30.33 -14.53 6.86
N VAL A 528 30.55 -14.17 5.61
CA VAL A 528 30.72 -15.12 4.51
C VAL A 528 32.08 -14.91 3.86
N LEU A 529 32.80 -16.01 3.61
CA LEU A 529 34.00 -16.02 2.77
C LEU A 529 33.87 -17.06 1.67
N PRO A 530 34.30 -16.75 0.43
CA PRO A 530 34.44 -17.77 -0.62
C PRO A 530 35.37 -18.90 -0.16
N LYS A 531 35.13 -20.13 -0.64
CA LYS A 531 35.96 -21.31 -0.31
C LYS A 531 37.46 -21.09 -0.53
N LYS A 532 37.81 -20.37 -1.61
CA LYS A 532 39.20 -20.04 -1.96
C LYS A 532 39.89 -19.13 -0.93
N ASP A 533 39.12 -18.30 -0.22
CA ASP A 533 39.63 -17.29 0.70
C ASP A 533 39.57 -17.75 2.16
N PHE A 534 38.73 -18.73 2.48
CA PHE A 534 38.55 -19.20 3.86
C PHE A 534 39.86 -19.67 4.51
N SER A 535 40.65 -20.46 3.78
CA SER A 535 41.97 -20.94 4.24
C SER A 535 43.15 -20.07 3.78
N ALA A 536 42.90 -18.96 3.09
CA ALA A 536 43.96 -18.08 2.63
C ALA A 536 44.54 -17.28 3.81
N LEU A 537 45.86 -17.05 3.78
CA LEU A 537 46.51 -16.19 4.78
C LEU A 537 46.29 -14.70 4.46
N CYS A 538 46.23 -13.88 5.50
CA CYS A 538 46.31 -12.43 5.41
C CYS A 538 47.71 -11.98 4.94
N GLU A 539 47.85 -10.69 4.60
CA GLU A 539 49.14 -10.12 4.15
C GLU A 539 50.26 -10.30 5.18
N ASP A 540 49.91 -10.35 6.47
CA ASP A 540 50.81 -10.60 7.59
C ASP A 540 51.36 -12.04 7.66
N ARG A 541 50.81 -12.96 6.86
CA ARG A 541 51.08 -14.41 6.80
C ARG A 541 50.99 -15.14 8.15
N LYS A 542 50.35 -14.55 9.16
CA LYS A 542 50.24 -15.11 10.51
C LYS A 542 48.84 -15.59 10.84
N THR A 543 47.83 -14.95 10.25
CA THR A 543 46.42 -15.31 10.44
C THR A 543 45.79 -15.68 9.11
N THR A 544 44.80 -16.57 9.16
CA THR A 544 43.92 -16.81 8.01
C THR A 544 42.94 -15.65 7.86
N LYS A 545 42.46 -15.40 6.63
CA LYS A 545 41.40 -14.42 6.37
C LYS A 545 40.13 -14.76 7.15
N ALA A 546 39.84 -16.05 7.38
CA ALA A 546 38.72 -16.47 8.21
C ALA A 546 38.89 -16.06 9.69
N GLU A 547 40.07 -16.25 10.27
CA GLU A 547 40.34 -15.81 11.65
C GLU A 547 40.30 -14.29 11.78
N ALA A 548 40.87 -13.56 10.81
CA ALA A 548 40.83 -12.10 10.81
C ALA A 548 39.39 -11.57 10.71
N GLN A 549 38.58 -12.11 9.79
CA GLN A 549 37.16 -11.76 9.64
C GLN A 549 36.35 -12.10 10.89
N TRP A 550 36.64 -13.22 11.55
CA TRP A 550 35.99 -13.60 12.80
C TRP A 550 36.28 -12.58 13.90
N ASN A 551 37.55 -12.22 14.10
CA ASN A 551 37.95 -11.25 15.11
C ASN A 551 37.35 -9.86 14.85
N GLU A 552 37.26 -9.46 13.59
CA GLU A 552 36.58 -8.22 13.20
C GLU A 552 35.08 -8.26 13.54
N ALA A 553 34.40 -9.37 13.24
CA ALA A 553 32.98 -9.56 13.55
C ALA A 553 32.70 -9.50 15.06
N VAL A 554 33.54 -10.13 15.87
CA VAL A 554 33.50 -10.07 17.33
C VAL A 554 33.65 -8.61 17.80
N ALA A 555 34.63 -7.88 17.27
CA ALA A 555 34.81 -6.47 17.61
C ALA A 555 33.63 -5.58 17.15
N GLN A 556 33.03 -5.88 15.99
CA GLN A 556 31.85 -5.17 15.48
C GLN A 556 30.64 -5.38 16.38
N ILE A 557 30.31 -6.63 16.72
CA ILE A 557 29.12 -6.93 17.52
C ILE A 557 29.19 -6.36 18.94
N HIS A 558 30.38 -6.30 19.56
CA HIS A 558 30.56 -5.59 20.84
C HIS A 558 30.28 -4.10 20.72
N ARG A 559 30.80 -3.43 19.68
CA ARG A 559 30.52 -2.00 19.43
C ARG A 559 29.03 -1.74 19.21
N TYR A 560 28.33 -2.64 18.51
CA TYR A 560 26.89 -2.55 18.30
C TYR A 560 26.11 -2.70 19.61
N ALA A 561 26.46 -3.70 20.44
CA ALA A 561 25.80 -3.94 21.72
C ALA A 561 25.94 -2.76 22.72
N GLU A 562 27.03 -2.00 22.63
CA GLU A 562 27.26 -0.81 23.46
C GLU A 562 26.46 0.43 23.02
N ALA A 563 25.96 0.44 21.78
CA ALA A 563 25.29 1.60 21.21
C ALA A 563 24.07 2.02 22.08
N PRO A 564 23.91 3.32 22.39
CA PRO A 564 22.80 3.80 23.22
C PRO A 564 21.43 3.39 22.69
N ARG A 565 21.31 3.32 21.35
CA ARG A 565 20.10 2.88 20.66
C ARG A 565 19.75 1.42 20.95
N VAL A 566 20.72 0.50 20.98
CA VAL A 566 20.47 -0.91 21.34
C VAL A 566 20.03 -1.01 22.80
N LYS A 567 20.67 -0.28 23.71
CA LYS A 567 20.27 -0.24 25.13
C LYS A 567 18.83 0.23 25.30
N ALA A 568 18.41 1.25 24.54
CA ALA A 568 17.03 1.72 24.57
C ALA A 568 16.03 0.72 23.96
N LEU A 569 16.40 0.05 22.87
CA LEU A 569 15.51 -0.85 22.13
C LEU A 569 15.36 -2.23 22.80
N ARG A 570 16.42 -2.79 23.39
CA ARG A 570 16.35 -4.09 24.07
C ARG A 570 15.57 -4.05 25.38
N GLN A 571 15.42 -2.86 25.97
CA GLN A 571 14.81 -2.65 27.29
C GLN A 571 15.42 -3.61 28.33
N ASP A 572 14.60 -4.39 29.03
CA ASP A 572 15.02 -5.28 30.11
C ASP A 572 15.38 -6.71 29.63
N THR A 573 15.38 -6.97 28.32
CA THR A 573 15.72 -8.30 27.79
C THR A 573 17.23 -8.60 27.88
N LEU A 574 17.55 -9.88 28.06
CA LEU A 574 18.92 -10.39 27.98
C LEU A 574 19.39 -10.36 26.52
N LEU A 575 20.43 -9.57 26.24
CA LEU A 575 20.98 -9.43 24.90
C LEU A 575 22.03 -10.51 24.63
N HIS A 576 21.79 -11.31 23.61
CA HIS A 576 22.74 -12.29 23.06
C HIS A 576 23.46 -11.70 21.84
N LYS A 577 24.77 -11.92 21.76
CA LYS A 577 25.64 -11.45 20.67
C LYS A 577 26.12 -12.66 19.87
N ILE A 578 25.47 -12.95 18.74
CA ILE A 578 25.75 -14.16 17.95
C ILE A 578 26.56 -13.82 16.71
N VAL A 579 27.67 -14.53 16.49
CA VAL A 579 28.45 -14.44 15.26
C VAL A 579 28.35 -15.77 14.51
N MET A 580 27.99 -15.70 13.23
CA MET A 580 27.88 -16.86 12.33
C MET A 580 28.85 -16.70 11.16
N GLN A 581 29.76 -17.65 10.96
CA GLN A 581 30.74 -17.63 9.89
C GLN A 581 30.53 -18.79 8.91
N PHE A 582 30.52 -18.46 7.62
CA PHE A 582 30.24 -19.35 6.51
C PHE A 582 31.42 -19.45 5.54
N GLU A 583 31.70 -20.68 5.10
CA GLU A 583 32.54 -20.97 3.94
C GLU A 583 31.64 -21.21 2.72
N GLY A 584 31.53 -20.20 1.85
CA GLY A 584 30.51 -20.14 0.81
C GLY A 584 29.12 -20.21 1.44
N TRP A 585 28.39 -21.30 1.20
CA TRP A 585 27.06 -21.54 1.78
C TRP A 585 27.06 -22.46 3.00
N LYS A 586 28.21 -22.99 3.42
CA LYS A 586 28.28 -23.94 4.55
C LYS A 586 28.65 -23.20 5.84
N LEU A 587 27.85 -23.39 6.89
CA LEU A 587 28.19 -22.91 8.23
C LEU A 587 29.46 -23.61 8.73
N LYS A 588 30.41 -22.83 9.24
CA LYS A 588 31.67 -23.34 9.81
C LYS A 588 31.78 -23.09 11.30
N LYS A 589 31.33 -21.91 11.73
CA LYS A 589 31.45 -21.48 13.11
C LYS A 589 30.23 -20.67 13.51
N ILE A 590 29.69 -20.94 14.68
CA ILE A 590 28.59 -20.18 15.28
C ILE A 590 28.82 -20.13 16.79
N GLU A 591 28.91 -18.93 17.36
CA GLU A 591 29.17 -18.74 18.79
C GLU A 591 28.43 -17.51 19.32
N GLU A 592 28.05 -17.56 20.60
CA GLU A 592 27.72 -16.38 21.39
C GLU A 592 29.01 -15.81 21.97
N VAL A 593 29.27 -14.53 21.74
CA VAL A 593 30.51 -13.87 22.14
C VAL A 593 30.31 -13.08 23.44
N GLU A 594 31.16 -13.33 24.43
CA GLU A 594 31.01 -12.83 25.81
C GLU A 594 31.09 -11.32 25.98
#